data_AF-A0A1F9L8E3-F1
#
_entry.id   AF-A0A1F9L8E3-F1
#
_cell.length_a   1.000
_cell.length_b   1.000
_cell.length_c   1.000
_cell.angle_alpha   90.00
_cell.angle_beta   90.00
_cell.angle_gamma   90.00
#
_symmetry.space_group_name_H-M   'P 1'
#
loop_
_entity.id
_entity.type
_entity.pdbx_description
1 polymer ?
#
loop_
_entity_poly.entity_id
_entity_poly.type
_entity_poly.pdbx_seq_one_letter_code
_entity_poly.pdbx_strand_id
1 'polypeptide(L)'
;MIVEAINRKSQKLIHCKVCNPNGGTSIRLIEIEMFKMWEFLLRSRHELQVVEPELCLWLSETAYNDNAEVFDHAGKVKKVDLIAIHIFDVEYSFTHTIERYSLAEETKQVVAVLSSHIPNELQDNDLYQIEITPGSIILQKPSPKDRRLMVLGLNY
;
A
#
# COMPACT_ATOMS: atom_id res chain seq x y z
N MET A 1 -19.04 13.77 -10.65
CA MET A 1 -18.33 12.61 -11.24
C MET A 1 -18.79 11.37 -10.48
N ILE A 2 -19.17 10.28 -11.17
CA ILE A 2 -19.48 9.01 -10.50
C ILE A 2 -18.26 8.14 -10.72
N VAL A 3 -17.41 8.04 -9.69
CA VAL A 3 -16.32 7.07 -9.68
C VAL A 3 -16.87 5.78 -9.05
N GLU A 4 -16.66 4.66 -9.72
CA GLU A 4 -17.05 3.35 -9.17
C GLU A 4 -16.11 3.02 -8.00
N ALA A 5 -16.72 2.68 -6.86
CA ALA A 5 -15.98 2.35 -5.64
C ALA A 5 -15.04 1.16 -5.87
N ILE A 6 -13.84 1.22 -5.28
CA ILE A 6 -12.87 0.14 -5.44
C ILE A 6 -13.34 -1.13 -4.71
N ASN A 7 -13.73 -2.13 -5.49
CA ASN A 7 -14.10 -3.46 -4.99
C ASN A 7 -12.90 -4.43 -4.95
N ARG A 8 -11.80 -4.01 -4.31
CA ARG A 8 -10.62 -4.86 -4.12
C ARG A 8 -10.85 -5.79 -2.93
N LYS A 9 -10.93 -7.10 -3.18
CA LYS A 9 -11.07 -8.10 -2.09
C LYS A 9 -9.74 -8.50 -1.47
N SER A 10 -8.67 -8.57 -2.25
CA SER A 10 -7.35 -8.98 -1.77
C SER A 10 -6.22 -8.40 -2.62
N GLN A 11 -5.03 -8.25 -2.03
CA GLN A 11 -3.81 -7.82 -2.73
C GLN A 11 -2.55 -8.41 -2.09
N LYS A 12 -1.59 -8.85 -2.91
CA LYS A 12 -0.26 -9.29 -2.42
C LYS A 12 0.65 -8.08 -2.24
N LEU A 13 1.17 -7.90 -1.04
CA LEU A 13 2.00 -6.75 -0.67
C LEU A 13 3.33 -7.20 -0.06
N ILE A 14 4.31 -6.32 -0.13
CA ILE A 14 5.55 -6.36 0.65
C ILE A 14 5.41 -5.36 1.79
N HIS A 15 5.41 -5.89 3.02
CA HIS A 15 5.57 -5.10 4.23
C HIS A 15 7.06 -4.97 4.51
N CYS A 16 7.57 -3.74 4.56
CA CYS A 16 8.98 -3.48 4.86
C CYS A 16 9.15 -2.23 5.72
N LYS A 17 10.32 -2.11 6.34
CA LYS A 17 10.76 -0.89 6.99
C LYS A 17 11.66 -0.11 6.03
N VAL A 18 11.52 1.21 6.04
CA VAL A 18 12.43 2.13 5.36
C VAL A 18 13.14 2.96 6.40
N CYS A 19 14.47 2.91 6.37
CA CYS A 19 15.36 3.70 7.21
C CYS A 19 15.93 4.85 6.39
N ASN A 20 15.88 6.06 6.95
CA ASN A 20 16.58 7.21 6.38
C ASN A 20 18.01 7.32 6.95
N PRO A 21 18.91 8.06 6.28
CA PRO A 21 20.27 8.29 6.79
C PRO A 21 20.31 9.00 8.16
N ASN A 22 19.25 9.74 8.50
CA ASN A 22 19.11 10.49 9.74
C ASN A 22 18.54 9.66 10.91
N GLY A 23 18.39 8.33 10.74
CA GLY A 23 17.88 7.41 11.77
C GLY A 23 16.36 7.30 11.92
N GLY A 24 15.58 8.08 11.15
CA GLY A 24 14.13 7.95 11.06
C GLY A 24 13.72 6.65 10.36
N THR A 25 12.68 6.01 10.87
CA THR A 25 12.14 4.77 10.32
C THR A 25 10.65 4.90 10.01
N SER A 26 10.19 4.22 8.97
CA SER A 26 8.78 4.17 8.61
C SER A 26 8.40 2.82 8.01
N ILE A 27 7.14 2.44 8.13
CA ILE A 27 6.60 1.23 7.50
C ILE A 27 6.12 1.57 6.09
N ARG A 28 6.33 0.62 5.17
CA ARG A 28 5.83 0.69 3.80
C ARG A 28 5.17 -0.62 3.42
N LEU A 29 4.05 -0.49 2.73
CA LEU A 29 3.25 -1.56 2.16
C LEU A 29 3.16 -1.32 0.66
N ILE A 30 3.88 -2.13 -0.11
CA ILE A 30 4.07 -1.92 -1.55
C ILE A 30 3.54 -3.14 -2.27
N GLU A 31 2.82 -2.95 -3.37
CA GLU A 31 2.39 -4.08 -4.18
C GLU A 31 3.59 -4.91 -4.67
N ILE A 32 3.45 -6.22 -4.64
CA ILE A 32 4.54 -7.15 -4.94
C ILE A 32 5.19 -6.86 -6.30
N GLU A 33 4.38 -6.50 -7.31
CA GLU A 33 4.82 -6.23 -8.68
C GLU A 33 5.63 -4.93 -8.81
N MET A 34 5.35 -3.95 -7.94
CA MET A 34 6.01 -2.63 -7.96
C MET A 34 7.25 -2.57 -7.06
N PHE A 35 7.41 -3.54 -6.15
CA PHE A 35 8.40 -3.46 -5.08
C PHE A 35 9.84 -3.29 -5.57
N LYS A 36 10.28 -4.03 -6.60
CA LYS A 36 11.69 -3.98 -7.04
C LYS A 36 12.06 -2.67 -7.72
N MET A 37 11.18 -2.13 -8.54
CA MET A 37 11.35 -0.80 -9.14
C MET A 37 11.37 0.28 -8.06
N TRP A 38 10.42 0.22 -7.12
CA TRP A 38 10.33 1.16 -6.02
C TRP A 38 11.59 1.12 -5.11
N GLU A 39 12.05 -0.08 -4.74
CA GLU A 39 13.27 -0.28 -3.96
C GLU A 39 14.50 0.31 -4.67
N PHE A 40 14.62 0.10 -5.98
CA PHE A 40 15.70 0.66 -6.78
C PHE A 40 15.69 2.19 -6.77
N LEU A 41 14.53 2.82 -6.94
CA LEU A 41 14.39 4.29 -6.92
C LEU A 41 14.75 4.87 -5.55
N LEU A 42 14.30 4.24 -4.47
CA LEU A 42 14.62 4.69 -3.10
C LEU A 42 16.12 4.67 -2.82
N ARG A 43 16.81 3.58 -3.21
CA ARG A 43 18.24 3.42 -2.97
C ARG A 43 19.07 4.34 -3.86
N SER A 44 18.71 4.46 -5.13
CA SER A 44 19.50 5.21 -6.12
C SER A 44 19.32 6.72 -6.03
N ARG A 45 18.15 7.22 -5.61
CA ARG A 45 17.84 8.66 -5.62
C ARG A 45 17.71 9.30 -4.26
N HIS A 46 17.35 8.54 -3.23
CA HIS A 46 16.99 9.08 -1.92
C HIS A 46 17.86 8.54 -0.79
N GLU A 47 18.83 7.68 -1.09
CA GLU A 47 19.74 7.04 -0.12
C GLU A 47 18.99 6.33 1.03
N LEU A 48 17.74 5.93 0.77
CA LEU A 48 16.90 5.23 1.73
C LEU A 48 17.19 3.73 1.69
N GLN A 49 17.26 3.11 2.87
CA GLN A 49 17.49 1.68 2.99
C GLN A 49 16.19 0.94 3.29
N VAL A 50 15.89 -0.06 2.46
CA VAL A 50 14.78 -1.00 2.69
C VAL A 50 15.30 -2.16 3.53
N VAL A 51 14.65 -2.43 4.66
CA VAL A 51 15.00 -3.51 5.59
C VAL A 51 13.79 -4.36 5.92
N GLU A 52 14.06 -5.64 6.22
CA GLU A 52 13.04 -6.64 6.62
C GLU A 52 11.84 -6.73 5.65
N PRO A 53 12.04 -6.95 4.34
CA PRO A 53 10.92 -7.14 3.42
C PRO A 53 10.23 -8.48 3.69
N GLU A 54 8.94 -8.43 3.99
CA GLU A 54 8.09 -9.59 4.29
C GLU A 54 6.88 -9.60 3.36
N LEU A 55 6.56 -10.77 2.78
CA LEU A 55 5.35 -10.94 1.98
C LEU A 55 4.15 -10.98 2.91
N CYS A 56 3.10 -10.26 2.55
CA CYS A 56 1.82 -10.30 3.23
C CYS A 56 0.67 -10.28 2.24
N LEU A 57 -0.48 -10.77 2.69
CA LEU A 57 -1.74 -10.67 1.96
C LEU A 57 -2.59 -9.61 2.62
N TRP A 58 -2.93 -8.56 1.89
CA TRP A 58 -3.99 -7.64 2.28
C TRP A 58 -5.35 -8.20 1.87
N LEU A 59 -6.34 -8.01 2.73
CA LEU A 59 -7.74 -8.35 2.51
C LEU A 59 -8.59 -7.14 2.88
N SER A 60 -9.64 -6.88 2.10
CA SER A 60 -10.68 -5.96 2.56
C SER A 60 -11.33 -6.50 3.83
N GLU A 61 -11.90 -5.62 4.64
CA GLU A 61 -12.59 -6.04 5.86
C GLU A 61 -13.70 -7.06 5.58
N THR A 62 -14.44 -6.87 4.47
CA THR A 62 -15.45 -7.82 4.01
C THR A 62 -14.85 -9.20 3.70
N ALA A 63 -13.78 -9.25 2.91
CA ALA A 63 -13.13 -10.51 2.54
C ALA A 63 -12.47 -11.22 3.73
N TYR A 64 -11.97 -10.45 4.71
CA TYR A 64 -11.46 -10.99 5.96
C TYR A 64 -12.58 -11.66 6.76
N ASN A 65 -13.68 -10.94 6.98
CA ASN A 65 -14.81 -11.41 7.80
C ASN A 65 -15.47 -12.66 7.20
N ASP A 66 -15.55 -12.75 5.87
CA ASP A 66 -16.07 -13.93 5.17
C ASP A 66 -15.29 -15.22 5.49
N ASN A 67 -14.03 -15.13 5.94
CA ASN A 67 -13.17 -16.29 6.24
C ASN A 67 -12.34 -16.10 7.53
N ALA A 68 -12.88 -15.39 8.53
CA ALA A 68 -12.13 -14.97 9.72
C ALA A 68 -11.46 -16.15 10.46
N GLU A 69 -12.16 -17.29 10.56
CA GLU A 69 -11.66 -18.51 11.21
C GLU A 69 -10.33 -19.02 10.61
N VAL A 70 -10.13 -18.85 9.30
CA VAL A 70 -8.90 -19.27 8.63
C VAL A 70 -7.77 -18.27 8.91
N PHE A 71 -8.09 -16.98 8.86
CA PHE A 71 -7.11 -15.91 8.90
C PHE A 71 -6.61 -15.58 10.31
N ASP A 72 -7.45 -15.74 11.33
CA ASP A 72 -7.07 -15.56 12.73
C ASP A 72 -5.94 -16.50 13.17
N HIS A 73 -5.78 -17.64 12.48
CA HIS A 73 -4.73 -18.63 12.75
C HIS A 73 -3.58 -18.61 11.73
N ALA A 74 -3.68 -17.82 10.66
CA ALA A 74 -2.74 -17.86 9.53
C ALA A 74 -1.44 -17.05 9.75
N GLY A 75 -1.38 -16.21 10.79
CA GLY A 75 -0.18 -15.40 11.05
C GLY A 75 -0.44 -14.19 11.94
N LYS A 76 0.43 -13.18 11.82
CA LYS A 76 0.24 -11.90 12.52
C LYS A 76 -0.64 -10.99 11.68
N VAL A 77 -1.77 -10.58 12.25
CA VAL A 77 -2.72 -9.66 11.62
C VAL A 77 -2.41 -8.21 12.01
N LYS A 78 -2.49 -7.28 11.06
CA LYS A 78 -2.46 -5.84 11.32
C LYS A 78 -3.55 -5.14 10.51
N LYS A 79 -4.20 -4.11 11.08
CA LYS A 79 -5.16 -3.26 10.37
C LYS A 79 -4.44 -2.34 9.39
N VAL A 80 -4.87 -2.37 8.14
CA VAL A 80 -4.27 -1.63 7.03
C VAL A 80 -5.39 -1.17 6.11
N ASP A 81 -5.42 0.12 5.82
CA ASP A 81 -6.39 0.70 4.91
C ASP A 81 -5.79 0.80 3.50
N LEU A 82 -6.62 0.58 2.49
CA LEU A 82 -6.36 0.98 1.12
C LEU A 82 -6.91 2.39 0.94
N ILE A 83 -6.03 3.32 0.60
CA ILE A 83 -6.35 4.70 0.23
C ILE A 83 -6.31 4.76 -1.30
N ALA A 84 -7.40 5.17 -1.92
CA ALA A 84 -7.48 5.39 -3.34
C ALA A 84 -7.76 6.85 -3.64
N ILE A 85 -6.98 7.42 -4.55
CA ILE A 85 -7.14 8.79 -5.02
C ILE A 85 -7.50 8.71 -6.49
N HIS A 86 -8.71 9.14 -6.81
CA HIS A 86 -9.21 9.25 -8.16
C HIS A 86 -9.02 10.70 -8.61
N ILE A 87 -8.31 10.89 -9.71
CA ILE A 87 -8.07 12.19 -10.35
C ILE A 87 -8.68 12.12 -11.73
N PHE A 88 -9.59 13.03 -12.02
CA PHE A 88 -10.21 13.12 -13.34
C PHE A 88 -9.45 14.07 -14.22
N ASP A 89 -8.99 13.54 -15.34
CA ASP A 89 -8.38 14.30 -16.40
C ASP A 89 -9.47 14.78 -17.35
N VAL A 90 -9.72 16.10 -17.34
CA VAL A 90 -10.75 16.72 -18.20
C VAL A 90 -10.33 16.71 -19.66
N GLU A 91 -9.03 16.86 -19.94
CA GLU A 91 -8.50 16.95 -21.31
C GLU A 91 -8.69 15.63 -22.05
N TYR A 92 -8.43 14.52 -21.37
CA TYR A 92 -8.48 13.18 -21.96
C TYR A 92 -9.71 12.37 -21.52
N SER A 93 -10.58 12.93 -20.68
CA SER A 93 -11.83 12.32 -20.21
C SER A 93 -11.66 10.93 -19.58
N PHE A 94 -10.59 10.74 -18.81
CA PHE A 94 -10.37 9.50 -18.05
C PHE A 94 -10.11 9.78 -16.58
N THR A 95 -10.34 8.78 -15.74
CA THR A 95 -9.99 8.82 -14.31
C THR A 95 -8.69 8.06 -14.09
N HIS A 96 -7.67 8.75 -13.58
CA HIS A 96 -6.48 8.11 -13.06
C HIS A 96 -6.70 7.73 -11.60
N THR A 97 -6.38 6.50 -11.21
CA THR A 97 -6.51 6.04 -9.83
C THR A 97 -5.13 5.71 -9.26
N ILE A 98 -4.80 6.33 -8.15
CA ILE A 98 -3.58 6.08 -7.37
C ILE A 98 -3.98 5.34 -6.11
N GLU A 99 -3.39 4.17 -5.88
CA GLU A 99 -3.66 3.34 -4.71
C GLU A 99 -2.47 3.32 -3.75
N ARG A 100 -2.76 3.35 -2.46
CA ARG A 100 -1.74 3.28 -1.40
C ARG A 100 -2.24 2.53 -0.19
N TYR A 101 -1.39 1.68 0.37
CA TYR A 101 -1.68 0.96 1.60
C TYR A 101 -0.98 1.63 2.78
N SER A 102 -1.69 1.80 3.90
CA SER A 102 -1.16 2.41 5.12
C SER A 102 -1.66 1.67 6.36
N LEU A 103 -0.88 1.67 7.44
CA LEU A 103 -1.40 1.21 8.73
C LEU A 103 -2.60 2.08 9.11
N ALA A 104 -3.67 1.47 9.62
CA ALA A 104 -4.92 2.19 9.90
C ALA A 104 -4.74 3.40 10.85
N GLU A 105 -3.77 3.31 11.77
CA GLU A 105 -3.41 4.42 12.68
C GLU A 105 -2.73 5.61 11.98
N GLU A 106 -2.07 5.36 10.84
CA GLU A 106 -1.35 6.36 10.05
C GLU A 106 -2.22 6.94 8.92
N THR A 107 -3.33 6.29 8.56
CA THR A 107 -4.19 6.63 7.41
C THR A 107 -4.54 8.11 7.35
N LYS A 108 -4.99 8.70 8.48
CA LYS A 108 -5.37 10.13 8.53
C LYS A 108 -4.19 11.06 8.17
N GLN A 109 -3.00 10.76 8.69
CA GLN A 109 -1.80 11.54 8.40
C GLN A 109 -1.41 11.38 6.94
N VAL A 110 -1.46 10.16 6.40
CA VAL A 110 -1.13 9.89 5.00
C VAL A 110 -2.08 10.61 4.05
N VAL A 111 -3.40 10.57 4.32
CA VAL A 111 -4.40 11.30 3.53
C VAL A 111 -4.14 12.81 3.55
N ALA A 112 -3.82 13.38 4.72
CA ALA A 112 -3.50 14.80 4.83
C ALA A 112 -2.27 15.20 3.98
N VAL A 113 -1.20 14.39 4.05
CA VAL A 113 0.01 14.63 3.23
C VAL A 113 -0.30 14.49 1.75
N LEU A 114 -1.01 13.44 1.33
CA LEU A 114 -1.36 13.23 -0.08
C LEU A 114 -2.22 14.37 -0.60
N SER A 115 -3.22 14.80 0.17
CA SER A 115 -4.11 15.92 -0.19
C SER A 115 -3.34 17.24 -0.31
N SER A 116 -2.29 17.45 0.50
CA SER A 116 -1.45 18.65 0.42
C SER A 116 -0.64 18.78 -0.88
N HIS A 117 -0.53 17.68 -1.64
CA HIS A 117 0.12 17.65 -2.94
C HIS A 117 -0.85 17.70 -4.13
N ILE A 118 -2.16 17.79 -3.88
CA ILE A 118 -3.17 17.92 -4.93
C ILE A 118 -3.28 19.40 -5.33
N PRO A 119 -3.07 19.75 -6.62
CA PRO A 119 -3.22 21.13 -7.10
C PRO A 119 -4.58 21.73 -6.76
N ASN A 120 -4.61 23.01 -6.39
CA ASN A 120 -5.84 23.70 -6.01
C ASN A 120 -6.88 23.70 -7.14
N GLU A 121 -6.43 23.75 -8.39
CA GLU A 121 -7.31 23.72 -9.57
C GLU A 121 -8.16 22.44 -9.62
N LEU A 122 -7.63 21.31 -9.16
CA LEU A 122 -8.41 20.07 -9.06
C LEU A 122 -9.40 20.09 -7.91
N GLN A 123 -9.06 20.80 -6.82
CA GLN A 123 -9.92 20.93 -5.64
C GLN A 123 -11.10 21.85 -5.93
N ASP A 124 -10.84 23.02 -6.52
CA ASP A 124 -11.84 24.04 -6.81
C ASP A 124 -12.89 23.58 -7.83
N ASN A 125 -12.56 22.57 -8.65
CA ASN A 125 -13.42 22.03 -9.70
C ASN A 125 -14.00 20.64 -9.39
N ASP A 126 -13.85 20.15 -8.15
CA ASP A 126 -14.30 18.81 -7.73
C ASP A 126 -13.80 17.67 -8.67
N LEU A 127 -12.55 17.80 -9.15
CA LEU A 127 -11.94 16.87 -10.12
C LEU A 127 -11.16 15.74 -9.46
N TYR A 128 -11.23 15.60 -8.14
CA TYR A 128 -10.62 14.48 -7.44
C TYR A 128 -11.50 13.94 -6.33
N GLN A 129 -11.33 12.66 -6.00
CA GLN A 129 -12.03 11.99 -4.91
C GLN A 129 -11.06 11.06 -4.19
N ILE A 130 -11.15 11.01 -2.85
CA ILE A 130 -10.41 10.05 -2.03
C ILE A 130 -11.39 9.03 -1.46
N GLU A 131 -11.10 7.75 -1.68
CA GLU A 131 -11.81 6.62 -1.08
C GLU A 131 -10.87 5.89 -0.11
N ILE A 132 -11.42 5.41 1.00
CA ILE A 132 -10.69 4.61 1.99
C ILE A 132 -11.44 3.30 2.18
N THR A 133 -10.76 2.19 1.89
CA THR A 133 -11.28 0.84 2.08
C THR A 133 -10.57 0.18 3.26
N PRO A 134 -11.27 -0.05 4.39
CA PRO A 134 -10.70 -0.74 5.54
C PRO A 134 -10.29 -2.16 5.20
N GLY A 135 -9.18 -2.60 5.78
CA GLY A 135 -8.66 -3.93 5.54
C GLY A 135 -7.69 -4.42 6.60
N SER A 136 -7.09 -5.57 6.32
CA SER A 136 -6.10 -6.19 7.20
C SER A 136 -5.04 -6.89 6.38
N ILE A 137 -3.79 -6.81 6.82
CA ILE A 137 -2.72 -7.66 6.29
C ILE A 137 -2.52 -8.87 7.19
N ILE A 138 -2.21 -10.00 6.56
CA ILE A 138 -1.77 -11.22 7.22
C ILE A 138 -0.31 -11.43 6.87
N LEU A 139 0.55 -11.31 7.89
CA LEU A 139 1.97 -11.60 7.81
C LEU A 139 2.18 -13.07 8.16
N GLN A 140 2.52 -13.88 7.17
CA GLN A 140 2.95 -15.25 7.41
C GLN A 140 4.30 -15.20 8.13
N LYS A 141 4.43 -15.94 9.22
CA LYS A 141 5.75 -16.20 9.83
C LYS A 141 6.37 -17.38 9.06
N PRO A 142 7.31 -17.17 8.13
CA PRO A 142 8.01 -18.30 7.56
C PRO A 142 8.73 -19.04 8.69
N SER A 143 8.59 -20.36 8.71
CA SER A 143 9.43 -21.22 9.54
C SER A 143 10.91 -20.95 9.17
N PRO A 144 11.84 -20.94 10.13
CA PRO A 144 13.26 -20.73 9.85
C PRO A 144 13.83 -21.68 8.79
N LYS A 145 13.25 -22.88 8.66
CA LYS A 145 13.62 -23.90 7.66
C LYS A 145 13.09 -23.60 6.26
N ASP A 146 12.09 -22.73 6.14
CA ASP A 146 11.38 -22.39 4.91
C ASP A 146 11.71 -20.98 4.40
N ARG A 147 12.73 -20.31 4.99
CA ARG A 147 13.25 -19.03 4.49
C ARG A 147 13.90 -19.22 3.12
N ARG A 148 13.07 -19.13 2.08
CA ARG A 148 13.53 -18.98 0.69
C ARG A 148 13.77 -17.51 0.41
N LEU A 149 14.78 -17.23 -0.41
CA LEU A 149 14.95 -15.91 -1.01
C LEU A 149 13.66 -15.57 -1.75
N MET A 150 13.10 -14.40 -1.47
CA MET A 150 11.94 -13.91 -2.20
C MET A 150 12.40 -13.50 -3.60
N VAL A 151 12.15 -14.38 -4.58
CA VAL A 151 12.48 -14.13 -5.98
C VAL A 151 11.41 -13.21 -6.55
N LEU A 152 11.70 -11.92 -6.58
CA LEU A 152 10.82 -10.86 -7.11
C LEU A 152 11.29 -10.34 -8.48
N GLY A 153 12.26 -11.00 -9.11
CA GLY A 153 12.86 -10.58 -10.38
C GLY A 153 14.20 -11.29 -10.64
N LEU A 154 14.85 -10.92 -11.75
CA LEU A 154 16.19 -11.38 -12.08
C LEU A 154 17.22 -10.62 -11.21
N ASN A 155 18.21 -11.35 -10.68
CA ASN A 155 19.34 -10.72 -10.01
C ASN A 155 20.22 -10.07 -11.08
N TYR A 156 20.44 -8.76 -10.99
CA TYR A 156 21.41 -8.03 -11.80
C TYR A 156 22.72 -7.86 -11.03
#